data_AF-A0A1M5RLV0-F1
#
_entry.id   AF-A0A1M5RLV0-F1
#
_cell.length_a   1.000
_cell.length_b   1.000
_cell.length_c   1.000
_cell.angle_alpha   90.00
_cell.angle_beta   90.00
_cell.angle_gamma   90.00
#
_symmetry.space_group_name_H-M   'P 1'
#
loop_
_entity.id
_entity.type
_entity.pdbx_description
1 polymer ?
#
loop_
_entity_poly.entity_id
_entity_poly.type
_entity_poly.pdbx_seq_one_letter_code
_entity_poly.pdbx_strand_id
1 'polypeptide(L)'
;MIVRTAPSPVLRRPVWPSGDPVTVRHGSVTVRPAASRAPATWTAGLLLPAVVLGLGVPRMLLTGDYAGLHGYAAWALLAAVAGVGAALALLTPVVPALSRRAAEVARMRHALRTHTDPGPDLRARLDLSARRVLRLHWMGRAMPVLPAVLLLQAEWDSPATSLPAAVVLVAGYTALALWHRRQTLAAAWWVADRPGPARPAPPVPWWEPWLGGRRLLALSGGYVLLVVLVTLLAR
;
A
#
# COMPACT_ATOMS: atom_id res chain seq x y z
N MET A 1 56.49 -26.42 45.15
CA MET A 1 55.92 -25.31 44.36
C MET A 1 55.07 -25.95 43.26
N ILE A 2 53.76 -26.06 43.48
CA ILE A 2 52.84 -26.83 42.62
C ILE A 2 52.10 -25.83 41.73
N VAL A 3 52.39 -25.85 40.43
CA VAL A 3 51.71 -25.02 39.43
C VAL A 3 50.38 -25.68 39.07
N ARG A 4 49.27 -25.12 39.55
CA ARG A 4 47.92 -25.46 39.07
C ARG A 4 47.68 -24.77 37.73
N THR A 5 47.67 -25.53 36.65
CA THR A 5 47.20 -25.09 35.34
C THR A 5 45.67 -24.95 35.36
N ALA A 6 45.17 -23.75 35.09
CA ALA A 6 43.75 -23.48 34.91
C ALA A 6 43.27 -24.04 33.56
N PRO A 7 42.09 -24.69 33.47
CA PRO A 7 41.53 -25.12 32.20
C PRO A 7 41.00 -23.92 31.40
N SER A 8 41.52 -23.75 30.18
CA SER A 8 41.00 -22.79 29.18
C SER A 8 39.51 -23.03 28.90
N PRO A 9 38.72 -21.97 28.66
CA PRO A 9 37.31 -22.12 28.30
C PRO A 9 37.20 -22.70 26.89
N VAL A 10 36.84 -23.97 26.82
CA VAL A 10 36.39 -24.62 25.59
C VAL A 10 35.10 -23.93 25.15
N LEU A 11 35.20 -23.17 24.04
CA LEU A 11 34.08 -22.64 23.26
C LEU A 11 33.10 -23.79 22.95
N ARG A 12 32.02 -23.88 23.72
CA ARG A 12 30.89 -24.77 23.41
C ARG A 12 30.25 -24.30 22.10
N ARG A 13 30.46 -25.08 21.03
CA ARG A 13 29.63 -24.98 19.82
C ARG A 13 28.20 -25.39 20.18
N PRO A 14 27.16 -24.67 19.72
CA PRO A 14 25.79 -25.14 19.86
C PRO A 14 25.60 -26.38 18.97
N VAL A 15 25.27 -27.52 19.60
CA VAL A 15 24.93 -28.78 18.93
C VAL A 15 23.41 -28.95 19.08
N TRP A 16 22.68 -29.06 17.97
CA TRP A 16 21.25 -29.41 17.97
C TRP A 16 21.08 -30.91 18.31
N PRO A 17 19.90 -31.35 18.81
CA PRO A 17 19.70 -32.67 19.45
C PRO A 17 19.77 -33.89 18.51
N SER A 18 20.13 -33.73 17.24
CA SER A 18 20.15 -34.82 16.25
C SER A 18 21.53 -35.43 15.99
N GLY A 19 22.59 -35.01 16.68
CA GLY A 19 23.88 -35.74 16.71
C GLY A 19 24.72 -35.74 15.43
N ASP A 20 24.26 -35.14 14.32
CA ASP A 20 25.04 -35.12 13.08
C ASP A 20 26.10 -33.99 13.06
N PRO A 21 27.38 -34.30 12.77
CA PRO A 21 28.41 -33.27 12.64
C PRO A 21 28.18 -32.45 11.36
N VAL A 22 27.97 -31.14 11.53
CA VAL A 22 27.88 -30.18 10.42
C VAL A 22 29.22 -30.12 9.68
N THR A 23 29.32 -30.82 8.57
CA THR A 23 30.36 -30.55 7.56
C THR A 23 30.03 -29.19 6.92
N VAL A 24 30.65 -28.12 7.43
CA VAL A 24 30.65 -26.82 6.75
C VAL A 24 31.51 -26.97 5.50
N ARG A 25 30.87 -27.38 4.40
CA ARG A 25 31.47 -27.36 3.07
C ARG A 25 31.60 -25.88 2.70
N HIS A 26 32.81 -25.33 2.76
CA HIS A 26 33.16 -24.06 2.12
C HIS A 26 33.13 -24.25 0.59
N GLY A 27 31.91 -24.43 0.06
CA GLY A 27 31.64 -24.18 -1.34
C GLY A 27 31.60 -22.67 -1.50
N SER A 28 32.60 -22.12 -2.18
CA SER A 28 32.57 -20.79 -2.78
C SER A 28 31.45 -20.74 -3.82
N VAL A 29 30.20 -20.71 -3.33
CA VAL A 29 29.06 -20.29 -4.13
C VAL A 29 29.24 -18.80 -4.31
N THR A 30 29.91 -18.43 -5.39
CA THR A 30 29.73 -17.13 -6.01
C THR A 30 28.24 -17.03 -6.33
N VAL A 31 27.48 -16.47 -5.39
CA VAL A 31 26.12 -15.99 -5.62
C VAL A 31 26.27 -14.92 -6.69
N ARG A 32 26.18 -15.35 -7.94
CA ARG A 32 25.99 -14.49 -9.09
C ARG A 32 24.83 -13.57 -8.68
N PRO A 33 25.01 -12.24 -8.59
CA PRO A 33 23.89 -11.38 -8.31
C PRO A 33 22.92 -11.64 -9.46
N ALA A 34 21.81 -12.30 -9.14
CA ALA A 34 20.71 -12.39 -10.06
C ALA A 34 20.42 -10.95 -10.42
N ALA A 35 20.72 -10.57 -11.65
CA ALA A 35 20.24 -9.34 -12.26
C ALA A 35 18.71 -9.46 -12.22
N SER A 36 18.13 -9.10 -11.07
CA SER A 36 16.71 -9.14 -10.84
C SER A 36 16.14 -8.07 -11.72
N ARG A 37 15.58 -8.52 -12.84
CA ARG A 37 14.84 -7.75 -13.82
C ARG A 37 14.11 -6.60 -13.11
N ALA A 38 14.45 -5.38 -13.50
CA ALA A 38 13.86 -4.14 -13.00
C ALA A 38 12.49 -3.72 -13.62
N PRO A 39 11.67 -4.52 -14.35
CA PRO A 39 10.42 -4.00 -14.90
C PRO A 39 9.23 -4.06 -13.93
N ALA A 40 9.33 -4.75 -12.78
CA ALA A 40 8.18 -4.96 -11.90
C ALA A 40 7.86 -3.78 -10.96
N THR A 41 8.81 -2.88 -10.71
CA THR A 41 8.62 -1.76 -9.76
C THR A 41 7.93 -0.56 -10.41
N TRP A 42 8.19 -0.29 -11.69
CA TRP A 42 7.63 0.84 -12.43
C TRP A 42 6.13 0.66 -12.71
N THR A 43 5.76 -0.54 -13.16
CA THR A 43 4.36 -0.92 -13.40
C THR A 43 3.51 -0.85 -12.13
N ALA A 44 4.06 -1.25 -10.98
CA ALA A 44 3.37 -1.13 -9.70
C ALA A 44 3.16 0.33 -9.24
N GLY A 45 4.06 1.26 -9.63
CA GLY A 45 3.96 2.68 -9.31
C GLY A 45 2.86 3.40 -10.12
N LEU A 46 2.65 2.99 -11.37
CA LEU A 46 1.64 3.56 -12.27
C LEU A 46 0.22 3.02 -12.02
N LEU A 47 0.04 2.05 -11.12
CA LEU A 47 -1.28 1.54 -10.78
C LEU A 47 -2.19 2.62 -10.18
N LEU A 48 -1.66 3.52 -9.35
CA LEU A 48 -2.46 4.57 -8.74
C LEU A 48 -3.03 5.55 -9.78
N PRO A 49 -2.23 6.17 -10.67
CA PRO A 49 -2.78 7.03 -11.71
C PRO A 49 -3.69 6.27 -12.68
N ALA A 50 -3.40 5.00 -12.98
CA ALA A 50 -4.29 4.16 -13.79
C ALA A 50 -5.66 3.94 -13.12
N VAL A 51 -5.70 3.71 -11.80
CA VAL A 51 -6.96 3.60 -11.04
C VAL A 51 -7.70 4.94 -10.99
N VAL A 52 -6.98 6.06 -10.80
CA VAL A 52 -7.58 7.40 -10.82
C VAL A 52 -8.25 7.67 -12.17
N LEU A 53 -7.56 7.41 -13.28
CA LEU A 53 -8.14 7.57 -14.63
C LEU A 53 -9.25 6.56 -14.89
N GLY A 54 -9.04 5.29 -14.54
CA GLY A 54 -10.01 4.21 -14.76
C GLY A 54 -11.32 4.37 -13.99
N LEU A 55 -11.33 5.11 -12.87
CA LEU A 55 -12.56 5.44 -12.14
C LEU A 55 -13.08 6.86 -12.43
N GLY A 56 -12.18 7.81 -12.69
CA GLY A 56 -12.51 9.20 -12.94
C GLY A 56 -13.09 9.43 -14.34
N VAL A 57 -12.55 8.80 -15.38
CA VAL A 57 -13.04 8.93 -16.76
C VAL A 57 -14.47 8.40 -16.88
N PRO A 58 -14.81 7.17 -16.42
CA PRO A 58 -16.19 6.71 -16.48
C PRO A 58 -17.15 7.59 -15.69
N ARG A 59 -16.73 8.09 -14.51
CA ARG A 59 -17.53 9.07 -13.76
C ARG A 59 -17.83 10.31 -14.59
N MET A 60 -16.81 10.88 -15.24
CA MET A 60 -16.96 12.07 -16.09
C MET A 60 -17.92 11.82 -17.25
N LEU A 61 -17.83 10.65 -17.88
CA LEU A 61 -18.73 10.26 -18.96
C LEU A 61 -20.17 10.02 -18.50
N LEU A 62 -20.35 9.58 -17.25
CA LEU A 62 -21.69 9.32 -16.69
C LEU A 62 -22.38 10.56 -16.18
N THR A 63 -21.66 11.50 -15.58
CA THR A 63 -22.27 12.59 -14.78
C THR A 63 -21.92 13.98 -15.27
N GLY A 64 -21.00 14.12 -16.24
CA GLY A 64 -20.46 15.41 -16.66
C GLY A 64 -19.66 16.15 -15.58
N ASP A 65 -19.57 15.61 -14.35
CA ASP A 65 -19.00 16.24 -13.16
C ASP A 65 -17.90 15.41 -12.48
N TYR A 66 -16.83 16.10 -12.09
CA TYR A 66 -15.82 15.56 -11.18
C TYR A 66 -15.57 16.51 -10.03
N ALA A 67 -16.04 16.11 -8.84
CA ALA A 67 -15.88 16.84 -7.58
C ALA A 67 -16.51 18.25 -7.57
N GLY A 68 -17.67 18.41 -8.21
CA GLY A 68 -18.40 19.69 -8.28
C GLY A 68 -17.97 20.57 -9.45
N LEU A 69 -16.95 20.15 -10.22
CA LEU A 69 -16.51 20.82 -11.43
C LEU A 69 -17.11 20.15 -12.66
N HIS A 70 -17.41 20.97 -13.67
CA HIS A 70 -18.00 20.54 -14.94
C HIS A 70 -17.07 20.88 -16.11
N GLY A 71 -17.27 20.20 -17.24
CA GLY A 71 -16.60 20.51 -18.50
C GLY A 71 -15.07 20.45 -18.42
N TYR A 72 -14.38 21.41 -19.04
CA TYR A 72 -12.91 21.41 -19.13
C TYR A 72 -12.21 21.42 -17.77
N ALA A 73 -12.76 22.15 -16.78
CA ALA A 73 -12.16 22.22 -15.44
C ALA A 73 -12.13 20.85 -14.74
N ALA A 74 -13.17 20.03 -14.95
CA ALA A 74 -13.24 18.69 -14.40
C ALA A 74 -12.19 17.75 -15.02
N TRP A 75 -12.03 17.82 -16.35
CA TRP A 75 -10.99 17.09 -17.08
C TRP A 75 -9.58 17.54 -16.68
N ALA A 76 -9.37 18.85 -16.52
CA ALA A 76 -8.09 19.40 -16.07
C ALA A 76 -7.74 18.93 -14.65
N LEU A 77 -8.72 18.89 -13.74
CA LEU A 77 -8.51 18.37 -12.38
C LEU A 77 -8.17 16.88 -12.41
N LEU A 78 -8.91 16.07 -13.17
CA LEU A 78 -8.63 14.64 -13.30
C LEU A 78 -7.22 14.39 -13.86
N ALA A 79 -6.85 15.12 -14.92
CA ALA A 79 -5.53 15.06 -15.53
C ALA A 79 -4.42 15.50 -14.55
N ALA A 80 -4.65 16.55 -13.77
CA ALA A 80 -3.70 17.03 -12.77
C ALA A 80 -3.46 15.99 -11.66
N VAL A 81 -4.53 15.38 -11.13
CA VAL A 81 -4.42 14.33 -10.09
C VAL A 81 -3.67 13.11 -10.64
N ALA A 82 -4.03 12.65 -11.85
CA ALA A 82 -3.36 11.53 -12.50
C ALA A 82 -1.89 11.86 -12.80
N GLY A 83 -1.61 13.08 -13.28
CA GLY A 83 -0.27 13.59 -13.58
C GLY A 83 0.62 13.66 -12.34
N VAL A 84 0.11 14.18 -11.22
CA VAL A 84 0.85 14.21 -9.94
C VAL A 84 1.16 12.78 -9.46
N GLY A 85 0.20 11.87 -9.57
CA GLY A 85 0.40 10.46 -9.25
C GLY A 85 1.47 9.80 -10.12
N ALA A 86 1.45 10.06 -11.43
CA ALA A 86 2.45 9.57 -12.37
C ALA A 86 3.83 10.18 -12.11
N ALA A 87 3.91 11.49 -11.86
CA ALA A 87 5.15 12.17 -11.53
C ALA A 87 5.80 11.59 -10.27
N LEU A 88 5.03 11.34 -9.21
CA LEU A 88 5.51 10.68 -7.99
C LEU A 88 6.05 9.28 -8.28
N ALA A 89 5.37 8.49 -9.10
CA ALA A 89 5.83 7.16 -9.50
C ALA A 89 7.16 7.23 -10.27
N LEU A 90 7.29 8.17 -11.21
CA LEU A 90 8.49 8.39 -12.02
C LEU A 90 9.68 8.96 -11.21
N LEU A 91 9.41 9.77 -10.18
CA LEU A 91 10.42 10.32 -9.28
C LEU A 91 10.89 9.31 -8.22
N THR A 92 10.11 8.26 -7.95
CA THR A 92 10.43 7.25 -6.94
C THR A 92 11.82 6.62 -7.10
N PRO A 93 12.29 6.21 -8.30
CA PRO A 93 13.64 5.67 -8.46
C PRO A 93 14.75 6.73 -8.32
N VAL A 94 14.45 8.00 -8.62
CA VAL A 94 15.45 9.08 -8.67
C VAL A 94 15.67 9.69 -7.28
N VAL A 95 14.61 9.85 -6.49
CA VAL A 95 14.66 10.50 -5.18
C VAL A 95 14.98 9.47 -4.09
N PRO A 96 16.15 9.55 -3.41
CA PRO A 96 16.59 8.52 -2.45
C PRO A 96 15.63 8.32 -1.28
N ALA A 97 14.95 9.39 -0.85
CA ALA A 97 13.94 9.30 0.20
C ALA A 97 12.72 8.49 -0.25
N LEU A 98 12.25 8.67 -1.49
CA LEU A 98 11.09 7.95 -2.04
C LEU A 98 11.43 6.48 -2.32
N SER A 99 12.62 6.19 -2.85
CA SER A 99 13.05 4.82 -3.11
C SER A 99 13.16 3.99 -1.83
N ARG A 100 13.74 4.56 -0.75
CA ARG A 100 13.78 3.93 0.58
C ARG A 100 12.38 3.65 1.10
N ARG A 101 11.46 4.61 0.99
CA ARG A 101 10.06 4.44 1.40
C ARG A 101 9.34 3.36 0.59
N ALA A 102 9.54 3.31 -0.72
CA ALA A 102 8.97 2.28 -1.59
C ALA A 102 9.50 0.89 -1.20
N ALA A 103 10.79 0.76 -0.90
CA ALA A 103 11.40 -0.50 -0.45
C ALA A 103 10.88 -0.94 0.93
N GLU A 104 10.69 -0.01 1.89
CA GLU A 104 10.02 -0.30 3.18
C GLU A 104 8.61 -0.86 2.94
N VAL A 105 7.80 -0.18 2.12
CA VAL A 105 6.42 -0.59 1.82
C VAL A 105 6.39 -1.94 1.11
N ALA A 106 7.31 -2.19 0.18
CA ALA A 106 7.41 -3.47 -0.52
C ALA A 106 7.74 -4.61 0.46
N ARG A 107 8.69 -4.41 1.39
CA ARG A 107 9.01 -5.38 2.45
C ARG A 107 7.83 -5.64 3.37
N MET A 108 7.14 -4.59 3.81
CA MET A 108 5.93 -4.71 4.64
C MET A 108 4.81 -5.48 3.91
N ARG A 109 4.56 -5.19 2.63
CA ARG A 109 3.58 -5.92 1.80
C ARG A 109 3.99 -7.38 1.60
N HIS A 110 5.26 -7.64 1.40
CA HIS A 110 5.77 -9.01 1.29
C HIS A 110 5.53 -9.76 2.59
N ALA A 111 6.00 -9.22 3.73
CA ALA A 111 5.79 -9.78 5.06
C ALA A 111 4.32 -10.06 5.38
N LEU A 112 3.41 -9.14 5.03
CA LEU A 112 1.98 -9.34 5.23
C LEU A 112 1.42 -10.50 4.38
N ARG A 113 1.94 -10.72 3.17
CA ARG A 113 1.48 -11.79 2.26
C ARG A 113 2.09 -13.14 2.60
N THR A 114 3.39 -13.18 2.89
CA THR A 114 4.12 -14.42 3.17
C THR A 114 4.17 -14.76 4.66
N HIS A 115 3.56 -13.92 5.50
CA HIS A 115 3.51 -14.10 6.95
C HIS A 115 4.90 -14.25 7.58
N THR A 116 5.87 -13.50 7.07
CA THR A 116 7.26 -13.50 7.56
C THR A 116 7.53 -12.26 8.41
N ASP A 117 8.53 -12.35 9.29
CA ASP A 117 8.96 -11.19 10.06
C ASP A 117 9.71 -10.17 9.17
N PRO A 118 9.24 -8.91 9.06
CA PRO A 118 9.96 -7.87 8.31
C PRO A 118 11.17 -7.29 9.06
N GLY A 119 11.41 -7.69 10.32
CA GLY A 119 12.45 -7.17 11.19
C GLY A 119 11.93 -6.15 12.21
N PRO A 120 12.72 -5.80 13.24
CA PRO A 120 12.26 -5.08 14.43
C PRO A 120 11.66 -3.70 14.13
N ASP A 121 12.29 -2.92 13.25
CA ASP A 121 11.86 -1.55 12.94
C ASP A 121 10.57 -1.47 12.11
N LEU A 122 10.36 -2.47 11.23
CA LEU A 122 9.22 -2.51 10.32
C LEU A 122 8.03 -3.25 10.93
N ARG A 123 8.26 -4.18 11.84
CA ARG A 123 7.21 -4.97 12.50
C ARG A 123 6.23 -4.07 13.26
N ALA A 124 6.73 -3.13 14.07
CA ALA A 124 5.88 -2.18 14.79
C ALA A 124 5.03 -1.30 13.85
N ARG A 125 5.60 -0.87 12.72
CA ARG A 125 4.87 -0.10 11.70
C ARG A 125 3.81 -0.94 11.01
N LEU A 126 4.08 -2.22 10.78
CA LEU A 126 3.14 -3.16 10.18
C LEU A 126 1.98 -3.46 11.12
N ASP A 127 2.24 -3.63 12.42
CA ASP A 127 1.19 -3.79 13.45
C ASP A 127 0.23 -2.61 13.48
N LEU A 128 0.76 -1.38 13.51
CA LEU A 128 -0.05 -0.16 13.45
C LEU A 128 -0.86 -0.07 12.14
N SER A 129 -0.25 -0.45 11.02
CA SER A 129 -0.91 -0.43 9.71
C SER A 129 -2.04 -1.47 9.63
N ALA A 130 -1.81 -2.69 10.11
CA ALA A 130 -2.81 -3.75 10.15
C ALA A 130 -4.00 -3.36 11.05
N ARG A 131 -3.74 -2.80 12.24
CA ARG A 131 -4.78 -2.28 13.12
C ARG A 131 -5.58 -1.14 12.47
N ARG A 132 -4.92 -0.23 11.75
CA ARG A 132 -5.61 0.85 11.02
C ARG A 132 -6.51 0.30 9.90
N VAL A 133 -6.04 -0.68 9.13
CA VAL A 133 -6.84 -1.33 8.10
C VAL A 133 -8.07 -1.99 8.72
N LEU A 134 -7.90 -2.71 9.84
CA LEU A 134 -9.03 -3.30 10.56
C LEU A 134 -9.99 -2.22 11.07
N ARG A 135 -9.52 -1.12 11.65
CA ARG A 135 -10.41 -0.02 12.07
C ARG A 135 -11.20 0.61 10.92
N LEU A 136 -10.61 0.66 9.74
CA LEU A 136 -11.24 1.20 8.53
C LEU A 136 -12.00 0.13 7.73
N HIS A 137 -12.20 -1.08 8.27
CA HIS A 137 -12.93 -2.15 7.56
C HIS A 137 -14.35 -1.71 7.15
N TRP A 138 -14.95 -0.77 7.90
CA TRP A 138 -16.29 -0.26 7.64
C TRP A 138 -16.35 0.57 6.34
N MET A 139 -15.25 1.25 5.96
CA MET A 139 -15.18 1.94 4.66
C MET A 139 -15.36 0.95 3.50
N GLY A 140 -14.84 -0.27 3.64
CA GLY A 140 -15.06 -1.34 2.67
C GLY A 140 -16.53 -1.75 2.53
N ARG A 141 -17.35 -1.62 3.59
CA ARG A 141 -18.80 -1.85 3.52
C ARG A 141 -19.55 -0.67 2.90
N ALA A 142 -19.03 0.55 3.03
CA ALA A 142 -19.59 1.74 2.42
C ALA A 142 -19.19 1.89 0.93
N MET A 143 -18.16 1.14 0.47
CA MET A 143 -17.67 1.21 -0.91
C MET A 143 -18.71 1.05 -2.02
N PRO A 144 -19.73 0.16 -1.95
CA PRO A 144 -20.74 0.04 -3.01
C PRO A 144 -21.71 1.23 -3.06
N VAL A 145 -21.78 2.07 -2.02
CA VAL A 145 -22.66 3.24 -2.00
C VAL A 145 -22.23 4.26 -3.05
N LEU A 146 -20.92 4.48 -3.22
CA LEU A 146 -20.42 5.48 -4.16
C LEU A 146 -20.78 5.18 -5.62
N PRO A 147 -20.51 3.98 -6.18
CA PRO A 147 -20.93 3.66 -7.54
C PRO A 147 -22.46 3.63 -7.67
N ALA A 148 -23.22 3.22 -6.64
CA ALA A 148 -24.67 3.28 -6.68
C ALA A 148 -25.20 4.71 -6.83
N VAL A 149 -24.68 5.66 -6.04
CA VAL A 149 -25.01 7.09 -6.15
C VAL A 149 -24.64 7.62 -7.53
N LEU A 150 -23.47 7.24 -8.07
CA LEU A 150 -23.04 7.68 -9.40
C LEU A 150 -23.94 7.16 -10.53
N LEU A 151 -24.40 5.91 -10.44
CA LEU A 151 -25.32 5.34 -11.41
C LEU A 151 -26.71 5.97 -11.34
N LEU A 152 -27.15 6.39 -10.14
CA LEU A 152 -28.39 7.15 -9.96
C LEU A 152 -28.31 8.56 -10.54
N GLN A 153 -27.12 9.18 -10.52
CA GLN A 153 -26.86 10.50 -11.09
C GLN A 153 -26.49 10.45 -12.58
N ALA A 154 -26.38 9.27 -13.17
CA ALA A 154 -25.89 9.14 -14.53
C ALA A 154 -26.88 9.69 -15.56
N GLU A 155 -26.35 10.41 -16.54
CA GLU A 155 -27.05 10.87 -17.72
C GLU A 155 -27.17 9.70 -18.72
N TRP A 156 -28.37 9.14 -18.81
CA TRP A 156 -28.66 7.97 -19.66
C TRP A 156 -29.09 8.34 -21.08
N ASP A 157 -29.07 9.64 -21.42
CA ASP A 157 -29.48 10.17 -22.73
C ASP A 157 -28.59 9.66 -23.87
N SER A 158 -27.35 9.26 -23.56
CA SER A 158 -26.39 8.68 -24.52
C SER A 158 -26.00 7.25 -24.13
N PRO A 159 -26.86 6.25 -24.39
CA PRO A 159 -26.64 4.88 -23.91
C PRO A 159 -25.37 4.24 -24.49
N ALA A 160 -24.94 4.64 -25.69
CA ALA A 160 -23.72 4.15 -26.32
C ALA A 160 -22.44 4.45 -25.51
N THR A 161 -22.42 5.55 -24.75
CA THR A 161 -21.28 5.95 -23.89
C THR A 161 -21.52 5.61 -22.42
N SER A 162 -22.76 5.79 -21.94
CA SER A 162 -23.08 5.62 -20.51
C SER A 162 -23.06 4.16 -20.08
N LEU A 163 -23.51 3.21 -20.92
CA LEU A 163 -23.46 1.77 -20.60
C LEU A 163 -22.04 1.22 -20.41
N PRO A 164 -21.09 1.40 -21.35
CA PRO A 164 -19.72 0.93 -21.14
C PRO A 164 -19.04 1.64 -19.97
N ALA A 165 -19.30 2.95 -19.77
CA ALA A 165 -18.78 3.68 -18.61
C ALA A 165 -19.30 3.09 -17.29
N ALA A 166 -20.60 2.79 -17.20
CA ALA A 166 -21.20 2.15 -16.03
C ALA A 166 -20.57 0.77 -15.74
N VAL A 167 -20.36 -0.05 -16.77
CA VAL A 167 -19.72 -1.37 -16.62
C VAL A 167 -18.28 -1.22 -16.11
N VAL A 168 -17.49 -0.32 -16.70
CA VAL A 168 -16.10 -0.07 -16.25
C VAL A 168 -16.08 0.45 -14.81
N LEU A 169 -16.98 1.37 -14.46
CA LEU A 169 -17.10 1.91 -13.10
C LEU A 169 -17.41 0.79 -12.10
N VAL A 170 -18.44 -0.02 -12.35
CA VAL A 170 -18.84 -1.13 -11.47
C VAL A 170 -17.72 -2.17 -11.36
N ALA A 171 -17.09 -2.55 -12.48
CA ALA A 171 -15.94 -3.45 -12.50
C ALA A 171 -14.76 -2.90 -11.69
N GLY A 172 -14.47 -1.60 -11.82
CA GLY A 172 -13.41 -0.93 -11.07
C GLY A 172 -13.68 -0.91 -9.56
N TYR A 173 -14.89 -0.54 -9.14
CA TYR A 173 -15.27 -0.54 -7.73
C TYR A 173 -15.34 -1.93 -7.13
N THR A 174 -15.80 -2.93 -7.87
CA THR A 174 -15.81 -4.33 -7.39
C THR A 174 -14.39 -4.89 -7.24
N ALA A 175 -13.49 -4.62 -8.20
CA ALA A 175 -12.09 -4.98 -8.08
C ALA A 175 -11.42 -4.31 -6.87
N LEU A 176 -11.73 -3.03 -6.63
CA LEU A 176 -11.22 -2.27 -5.49
C LEU A 176 -11.76 -2.80 -4.15
N ALA A 177 -13.06 -3.16 -4.09
CA ALA A 177 -13.68 -3.78 -2.93
C ALA A 177 -13.07 -5.16 -2.63
N LEU A 178 -12.83 -5.98 -3.66
CA LEU A 178 -12.18 -7.28 -3.51
C LEU A 178 -10.73 -7.13 -3.02
N TRP A 179 -9.99 -6.17 -3.59
CA TRP A 179 -8.65 -5.84 -3.13
C TRP A 179 -8.65 -5.40 -1.66
N HIS A 180 -9.56 -4.50 -1.27
CA HIS A 180 -9.71 -4.04 0.12
C HIS A 180 -10.06 -5.19 1.07
N ARG A 181 -10.96 -6.09 0.67
CA ARG A 181 -11.30 -7.30 1.44
C ARG A 181 -10.08 -8.19 1.64
N ARG A 182 -9.28 -8.44 0.60
CA ARG A 182 -8.02 -9.20 0.70
C ARG A 182 -7.04 -8.55 1.68
N GLN A 183 -6.88 -7.23 1.64
CA GLN A 183 -6.02 -6.50 2.60
C GLN A 183 -6.54 -6.63 4.03
N THR A 184 -7.86 -6.53 4.23
CA THR A 184 -8.48 -6.63 5.55
C THR A 184 -8.30 -8.02 6.15
N LEU A 185 -8.46 -9.07 5.35
CA LEU A 185 -8.22 -10.45 5.79
C LEU A 185 -6.75 -10.69 6.13
N ALA A 186 -5.81 -10.22 5.30
CA ALA A 186 -4.39 -10.35 5.58
C ALA A 186 -3.98 -9.60 6.86
N ALA A 187 -4.56 -8.42 7.10
CA ALA A 187 -4.38 -7.67 8.34
C ALA A 187 -4.99 -8.40 9.56
N ALA A 188 -6.16 -9.03 9.41
CA ALA A 188 -6.78 -9.81 10.47
C ALA A 188 -5.91 -11.01 10.86
N TRP A 189 -5.41 -11.75 9.87
CA TRP A 189 -4.49 -12.87 10.09
C TRP A 189 -3.19 -12.43 10.77
N TRP A 190 -2.60 -11.31 10.33
CA TRP A 190 -1.41 -10.75 10.97
C TRP A 190 -1.62 -10.37 12.44
N VAL A 191 -2.79 -9.82 12.78
CA VAL A 191 -3.08 -9.40 14.15
C VAL A 191 -3.35 -10.60 15.07
N ALA A 192 -3.99 -11.64 14.53
CA ALA A 192 -4.33 -12.87 15.24
C ALA A 192 -3.12 -13.74 15.52
N ASP A 193 -2.24 -13.92 14.54
CA ASP A 193 -1.02 -14.72 14.65
C ASP A 193 0.17 -13.85 14.23
N ARG A 194 1.04 -13.47 15.17
CA ARG A 194 2.15 -12.55 14.89
C ARG A 194 3.44 -13.34 14.73
N PRO A 195 4.11 -13.27 13.57
CA PRO A 195 5.33 -14.02 13.36
C PRO A 195 6.48 -13.45 14.21
N GLY A 196 7.12 -14.34 14.99
CA GLY A 196 8.30 -14.08 15.81
C GLY A 196 8.06 -14.21 17.32
N PRO A 197 9.03 -13.81 18.15
CA PRO A 197 8.93 -13.99 19.60
C PRO A 197 7.71 -13.24 20.17
N ALA A 198 7.03 -13.88 21.12
CA ALA A 198 5.89 -13.31 21.82
C ALA A 198 6.27 -11.98 22.49
N ARG A 199 5.45 -10.95 22.30
CA ARG A 199 5.63 -9.62 22.89
C ARG A 199 4.28 -9.06 23.31
N PRO A 200 4.24 -8.23 24.37
CA PRO A 200 3.04 -7.46 24.67
C PRO A 200 2.68 -6.62 23.44
N ALA A 201 1.39 -6.62 23.11
CA ALA A 201 0.86 -5.76 22.07
C ALA A 201 1.28 -4.31 22.36
N PRO A 202 1.83 -3.55 21.39
CA PRO A 202 2.11 -2.15 21.63
C PRO A 202 0.83 -1.46 22.10
N PRO A 203 0.89 -0.64 23.18
CA PRO A 203 -0.27 0.08 23.68
C PRO A 203 -0.83 0.92 22.53
N VAL A 204 -2.15 1.02 22.46
CA VAL A 204 -2.82 1.89 21.48
C VAL A 204 -2.67 3.32 22.00
N PRO A 205 -1.85 4.19 21.39
CA PRO A 205 -1.80 5.56 21.84
C PRO A 205 -3.16 6.24 21.60
N TRP A 206 -3.57 7.08 22.55
CA TRP A 206 -4.84 7.83 22.50
C TRP A 206 -4.96 8.74 21.25
N TRP A 207 -3.84 9.11 20.64
CA TRP A 207 -3.77 9.88 19.39
C TRP A 207 -3.86 9.03 18.12
N GLU A 208 -3.73 7.70 18.20
CA GLU A 208 -3.78 6.80 17.03
C GLU A 208 -5.07 6.94 16.19
N PRO A 209 -6.27 7.16 16.78
CA PRO A 209 -7.48 7.48 16.04
C PRO A 209 -7.34 8.78 15.20
N TRP A 210 -6.61 9.76 15.71
CA TRP A 210 -6.48 11.10 15.12
C TRP A 210 -5.40 11.19 14.03
N LEU A 211 -4.44 10.26 14.03
CA LEU A 211 -3.34 10.24 13.06
C LEU A 211 -3.70 9.56 11.73
N GLY A 212 -4.78 8.78 11.69
CA GLY A 212 -5.49 8.49 10.43
C GLY A 212 -6.03 9.78 9.81
N GLY A 213 -6.57 10.67 10.66
CA GLY A 213 -7.11 11.98 10.30
C GLY A 213 -6.07 12.94 9.73
N ARG A 214 -4.90 13.16 10.34
CA ARG A 214 -3.93 14.16 9.84
C ARG A 214 -3.42 13.92 8.43
N ARG A 215 -3.15 12.66 8.05
CA ARG A 215 -2.76 12.31 6.68
C ARG A 215 -3.93 12.46 5.72
N LEU A 216 -5.13 12.04 6.13
CA LEU A 216 -6.36 12.28 5.38
C LEU A 216 -6.68 13.78 5.23
N LEU A 217 -6.41 14.59 6.25
CA LEU A 217 -6.60 16.04 6.28
C LEU A 217 -5.56 16.75 5.41
N ALA A 218 -4.30 16.31 5.42
CA ALA A 218 -3.28 16.82 4.52
C ALA A 218 -3.57 16.44 3.06
N LEU A 219 -4.03 15.20 2.81
CA LEU A 219 -4.41 14.74 1.47
C LEU A 219 -5.68 15.43 0.97
N SER A 220 -6.70 15.59 1.82
CA SER A 220 -7.91 16.32 1.48
C SER A 220 -7.65 17.82 1.34
N GLY A 221 -6.82 18.42 2.21
CA GLY A 221 -6.39 19.81 2.08
C GLY A 221 -5.59 20.05 0.80
N GLY A 222 -4.66 19.15 0.46
CA GLY A 222 -3.93 19.18 -0.82
C GLY A 222 -4.86 18.98 -2.03
N TYR A 223 -5.84 18.09 -1.92
CA TYR A 223 -6.86 17.88 -2.94
C TYR A 223 -7.75 19.12 -3.12
N VAL A 224 -8.21 19.73 -2.03
CA VAL A 224 -8.98 20.99 -2.05
C VAL A 224 -8.14 22.12 -2.65
N LEU A 225 -6.88 22.26 -2.27
CA LEU A 225 -5.97 23.25 -2.88
C LEU A 225 -5.81 23.02 -4.38
N LEU A 226 -5.69 21.77 -4.81
CA LEU A 226 -5.60 21.43 -6.23
C LEU A 226 -6.91 21.78 -6.97
N VAL A 227 -8.06 21.46 -6.39
CA VAL A 227 -9.38 21.83 -6.91
C VAL A 227 -9.48 23.35 -7.05
N VAL A 228 -9.13 24.10 -5.99
CA VAL A 228 -9.13 25.57 -6.00
C VAL A 228 -8.21 26.12 -7.08
N LEU A 229 -6.97 25.62 -7.17
CA LEU A 229 -6.00 26.05 -8.17
C LEU A 229 -6.52 25.83 -9.60
N VAL A 230 -7.03 24.64 -9.90
CA VAL A 230 -7.58 24.33 -11.23
C VAL A 230 -8.79 25.22 -11.54
N THR A 231 -9.66 25.45 -10.54
CA THR A 231 -10.83 26.32 -10.69
C THR A 231 -10.42 27.77 -10.96
N LEU A 232 -9.37 28.26 -10.30
CA LEU A 232 -8.85 29.61 -10.53
C LEU A 232 -8.17 29.75 -11.90
N LEU A 233 -7.49 28.71 -12.39
CA LEU A 233 -6.82 28.70 -13.69
C LEU A 233 -7.77 28.50 -14.88
N ALA A 234 -8.97 27.97 -14.65
CA ALA A 234 -9.98 27.74 -15.68
C ALA A 234 -10.98 28.89 -15.85
N ARG A 235 -10.83 29.99 -15.08
CA ARG A 235 -11.57 31.24 -15.24
C ARG A 235 -10.80 32.20 -16.14
#